data_AF-A0A084JDP7-F1
#
_entry.id   AF-A0A084JDP7-F1
#
_cell.length_a   1.000
_cell.length_b   1.000
_cell.length_c   1.000
_cell.angle_alpha   90.00
_cell.angle_beta   90.00
_cell.angle_gamma   90.00
#
_symmetry.space_group_name_H-M   'P 1'
#
loop_
_entity.id
_entity.type
_entity.pdbx_description
1 polymer ?
#
loop_
_entity_poly.entity_id
_entity_poly.type
_entity_poly.pdbx_seq_one_letter_code
_entity_poly.pdbx_strand_id
1 'polypeptide(L)'
;MKIKSHTKLNLYSFISIGISAVIYFIFMIMDIFYPPKDNELFLLITISLILVISIIGMIYSILSSKSLREREINNICVPKVDLFLTIAALIINVGIVVLTLPALIITIKFMYF
;
A
#
# COMPACT_ATOMS: atom_id res chain seq x y z
N MET A 1 -17.31 -12.82 19.05
CA MET A 1 -15.85 -12.94 18.80
C MET A 1 -15.38 -11.86 17.80
N LYS A 2 -15.47 -10.55 18.13
CA LYS A 2 -15.11 -9.41 17.23
C LYS A 2 -13.72 -8.81 17.49
N ILE A 3 -13.05 -9.24 18.57
CA ILE A 3 -11.84 -8.60 19.09
C ILE A 3 -10.60 -8.81 18.18
N LYS A 4 -10.53 -9.92 17.43
CA LYS A 4 -9.39 -10.26 16.55
C LYS A 4 -9.40 -9.57 15.16
N SER A 5 -10.43 -8.80 14.81
CA SER A 5 -10.57 -8.26 13.44
C SER A 5 -9.57 -7.13 13.14
N HIS A 6 -9.48 -6.09 13.98
CA HIS A 6 -8.64 -4.90 13.72
C HIS A 6 -7.13 -5.21 13.62
N THR A 7 -6.59 -6.05 14.50
CA THR A 7 -5.16 -6.42 14.48
C THR A 7 -4.78 -7.11 13.18
N LYS A 8 -5.68 -7.94 12.62
CA LYS A 8 -5.48 -8.55 11.30
C LYS A 8 -5.53 -7.53 10.18
N LEU A 9 -6.45 -6.56 10.24
CA LEU A 9 -6.55 -5.48 9.24
C LEU A 9 -5.29 -4.59 9.24
N ASN A 10 -4.78 -4.23 10.42
CA ASN A 10 -3.49 -3.55 10.54
C ASN A 10 -2.36 -4.36 9.93
N LEU A 11 -2.29 -5.66 10.26
CA LEU A 11 -1.27 -6.55 9.71
C LEU A 11 -1.30 -6.57 8.18
N TYR A 12 -2.48 -6.70 7.57
CA TYR A 12 -2.61 -6.66 6.10
C TYR A 12 -2.16 -5.33 5.50
N SER A 13 -2.43 -4.22 6.19
CA SER A 13 -1.96 -2.90 5.74
C SER A 13 -0.46 -2.70 5.86
N PHE A 14 0.23 -3.38 6.78
CA PHE A 14 1.70 -3.37 6.84
C PHE A 14 2.31 -4.33 5.83
N ILE A 15 1.67 -5.49 5.62
CA ILE A 15 2.07 -6.44 4.59
C ILE A 15 2.02 -5.79 3.20
N SER A 16 0.99 -4.99 2.90
CA SER A 16 0.92 -4.28 1.61
C SER A 16 2.12 -3.37 1.37
N ILE A 17 2.55 -2.61 2.39
CA ILE A 17 3.74 -1.76 2.32
C ILE A 17 4.99 -2.59 2.06
N GLY A 18 5.15 -3.70 2.78
CA GLY A 18 6.28 -4.61 2.60
C GLY A 18 6.32 -5.22 1.19
N ILE A 19 5.18 -5.69 0.68
CA ILE A 19 5.09 -6.25 -0.67
C ILE A 19 5.39 -5.17 -1.72
N SER A 20 4.85 -3.96 -1.58
CA SER A 20 5.16 -2.83 -2.48
C SER A 20 6.67 -2.54 -2.52
N ALA A 21 7.35 -2.54 -1.38
CA ALA A 21 8.79 -2.34 -1.31
C ALA A 21 9.59 -3.48 -1.97
N VAL A 22 9.17 -4.74 -1.76
CA VAL A 22 9.80 -5.92 -2.38
C VAL A 22 9.67 -5.87 -3.91
N ILE A 23 8.48 -5.54 -4.42
CA ILE A 23 8.26 -5.41 -5.87
C ILE A 23 9.17 -4.32 -6.45
N TYR A 24 9.24 -3.16 -5.80
CA TYR A 24 10.11 -2.08 -6.22
C TYR A 24 11.59 -2.48 -6.23
N PHE A 25 12.04 -3.23 -5.22
CA PHE A 25 13.41 -3.71 -5.13
C PHE A 25 13.74 -4.74 -6.22
N ILE A 26 12.83 -5.66 -6.51
CA ILE A 26 12.95 -6.62 -7.61
C ILE A 26 13.09 -5.87 -8.94
N PHE A 27 12.27 -4.83 -9.16
CA PHE A 27 12.37 -3.99 -10.35
C PHE A 27 13.75 -3.35 -10.48
N MET A 28 14.28 -2.74 -9.41
CA MET A 28 15.64 -2.14 -9.45
C MET A 28 16.72 -3.16 -9.78
N ILE A 29 16.66 -4.36 -9.20
CA ILE A 29 17.63 -5.44 -9.51
C ILE A 29 17.52 -5.84 -10.99
N MET A 30 16.30 -6.04 -11.49
CA MET A 30 16.09 -6.42 -12.89
C MET A 30 16.58 -5.32 -13.85
N ASP A 31 16.31 -4.05 -13.57
CA ASP A 31 16.76 -2.94 -14.42
C ASP A 31 18.29 -2.82 -14.45
N ILE A 32 18.98 -3.08 -13.32
CA ILE A 32 20.44 -3.02 -13.23
C ILE A 32 21.13 -4.22 -13.90
N PHE A 33 20.66 -5.45 -13.63
CA PHE A 33 21.36 -6.67 -14.03
C PHE A 33 20.82 -7.31 -15.31
N TYR A 34 19.55 -7.08 -15.61
CA TYR A 34 18.84 -7.69 -16.74
C TYR A 34 17.92 -6.65 -17.42
N PRO A 35 18.48 -5.54 -17.94
CA PRO A 35 17.69 -4.44 -18.46
C PRO A 35 16.72 -4.97 -19.52
N PRO A 36 15.40 -4.89 -19.28
CA PRO A 36 14.41 -5.44 -20.18
C PRO A 36 14.44 -4.70 -21.52
N LYS A 37 14.26 -5.44 -22.61
CA LYS A 37 14.16 -4.85 -23.97
C LYS A 37 13.04 -3.82 -24.07
N ASP A 38 11.90 -4.11 -23.41
CA ASP A 38 10.73 -3.25 -23.36
C ASP A 38 10.58 -2.64 -21.96
N ASN A 39 11.54 -1.80 -21.56
CA ASN A 39 11.61 -1.26 -20.20
C ASN A 39 10.35 -0.48 -19.80
N GLU A 40 9.70 0.19 -20.76
CA GLU A 40 8.48 0.96 -20.52
C GLU A 40 7.29 0.06 -20.12
N LEU A 41 7.12 -1.09 -20.79
CA LEU A 41 6.07 -2.04 -20.45
C LEU A 41 6.32 -2.69 -19.08
N PHE A 42 7.57 -3.03 -18.79
CA PHE A 42 7.96 -3.61 -17.51
C PHE A 42 7.79 -2.62 -16.35
N LEU A 43 8.17 -1.36 -16.57
CA LEU A 43 7.92 -0.25 -15.65
C LEU A 43 6.42 -0.03 -15.42
N LEU A 44 5.61 -0.04 -16.49
CA LEU A 44 4.16 0.11 -16.43
C LEU A 44 3.52 -0.97 -15.54
N ILE A 45 3.89 -2.23 -15.75
CA ILE A 45 3.40 -3.37 -14.95
C ILE A 45 3.80 -3.20 -13.48
N THR A 46 5.05 -2.81 -13.23
CA THR A 46 5.57 -2.63 -11.86
C THR A 46 4.82 -1.52 -11.12
N ILE A 47 4.68 -0.34 -11.73
CA ILE A 47 3.95 0.80 -11.14
C ILE A 47 2.49 0.42 -10.89
N SER A 48 1.85 -0.27 -11.85
CA SER A 48 0.46 -0.73 -11.72
C SER A 48 0.28 -1.71 -10.55
N LEU A 49 1.21 -2.65 -10.39
CA LEU A 49 1.13 -3.65 -9.33
C LEU A 49 1.31 -3.01 -7.94
N ILE A 50 2.30 -2.12 -7.79
CA ILE A 50 2.51 -1.36 -6.55
C ILE A 50 1.28 -0.50 -6.22
N LEU A 51 0.69 0.15 -7.21
CA LEU A 51 -0.51 0.97 -7.04
C LEU A 51 -1.69 0.13 -6.51
N VAL A 52 -1.98 -1.01 -7.14
CA VAL A 52 -3.08 -1.90 -6.71
C VAL A 52 -2.89 -2.38 -5.28
N ILE A 53 -1.68 -2.85 -4.94
CA ILE A 53 -1.36 -3.36 -3.60
C ILE A 53 -1.47 -2.25 -2.55
N SER A 54 -1.06 -1.04 -2.88
CA SER A 54 -1.13 0.10 -1.97
C SER A 54 -2.56 0.59 -1.75
N ILE A 55 -3.42 0.53 -2.78
CA ILE A 55 -4.86 0.78 -2.65
C ILE A 55 -5.50 -0.25 -1.71
N ILE A 56 -5.16 -1.53 -1.86
CA ILE A 56 -5.64 -2.61 -0.98
C ILE A 56 -5.20 -2.33 0.47
N GLY A 57 -3.93 -1.96 0.68
CA GLY A 57 -3.40 -1.55 1.98
C GLY A 57 -4.16 -0.39 2.60
N MET A 58 -4.44 0.64 1.81
CA MET A 58 -5.22 1.81 2.22
C MET A 58 -6.63 1.42 2.66
N ILE A 59 -7.31 0.55 1.91
CA ILE A 59 -8.64 0.04 2.27
C ILE A 59 -8.59 -0.68 3.62
N TYR A 60 -7.60 -1.55 3.84
CA TYR A 60 -7.45 -2.25 5.12
C TYR A 60 -7.17 -1.31 6.30
N SER A 61 -6.33 -0.29 6.09
CA SER A 61 -6.10 0.78 7.07
C SER A 61 -7.40 1.52 7.41
N ILE A 62 -8.21 1.90 6.42
CA ILE A 62 -9.49 2.58 6.64
C ILE A 62 -10.46 1.69 7.43
N LEU A 63 -10.57 0.42 7.06
CA LEU A 63 -11.42 -0.55 7.76
C LEU A 63 -10.96 -0.76 9.20
N SER A 64 -9.65 -0.81 9.44
CA SER A 64 -9.07 -0.90 10.77
C SER A 64 -9.39 0.34 11.61
N SER A 65 -9.22 1.55 11.06
CA SER A 65 -9.58 2.82 11.72
C SER A 65 -11.06 2.88 12.08
N LYS A 66 -11.95 2.43 11.17
CA LYS A 66 -13.39 2.34 11.46
C LYS A 66 -13.66 1.38 12.62
N SER A 67 -13.02 0.21 12.63
CA SER A 67 -13.18 -0.78 13.70
C SER A 67 -12.67 -0.26 15.05
N LEU A 68 -11.58 0.52 15.08
CA LEU A 68 -11.07 1.17 16.29
C LEU A 68 -12.05 2.24 16.80
N ARG A 69 -12.57 3.08 15.92
CA ARG A 69 -13.57 4.11 16.26
C ARG A 69 -14.84 3.50 16.86
N GLU A 70 -15.33 2.39 16.31
CA GLU A 70 -16.47 1.67 16.88
C GLU A 70 -16.20 1.17 18.30
N ARG A 71 -14.97 0.76 18.62
CA ARG A 71 -14.61 0.33 19.98
C ARG A 71 -14.57 1.48 20.96
N GLU A 72 -14.04 2.62 20.53
CA GLU A 72 -14.02 3.84 21.32
C GLU A 72 -15.45 4.31 21.65
N ILE A 73 -16.36 4.29 20.66
CA ILE A 73 -17.79 4.60 20.86
C ILE A 73 -18.46 3.65 21.85
N ASN A 74 -18.04 2.37 21.87
CA ASN A 74 -18.57 1.35 22.77
C ASN A 74 -17.85 1.30 24.14
N ASN A 75 -17.05 2.32 24.50
CA ASN A 75 -16.27 2.38 25.75
C ASN A 75 -15.34 1.18 25.97
N ILE A 76 -14.87 0.53 24.90
CA ILE A 76 -13.86 -0.52 24.97
C ILE A 76 -12.49 0.14 24.94
N CYS A 77 -11.63 -0.16 25.91
CA CYS A 77 -10.27 0.34 25.94
C CYS A 77 -9.51 -0.06 24.66
N VAL A 78 -9.03 0.94 23.91
CA VAL A 78 -8.23 0.77 22.69
C VAL A 78 -6.76 1.08 23.01
N PRO A 79 -5.82 0.18 22.71
CA PRO A 79 -4.40 0.48 22.87
C PRO A 79 -3.98 1.64 21.95
N LYS A 80 -3.34 2.68 22.50
CA LYS A 80 -2.83 3.82 21.71
C LYS A 80 -1.86 3.39 20.61
N VAL A 81 -1.14 2.28 20.83
CA VAL A 81 -0.20 1.69 19.87
C VAL A 81 -0.92 1.22 18.60
N ASP A 82 -2.09 0.59 18.72
CA ASP A 82 -2.84 0.10 17.56
C ASP A 82 -3.36 1.24 16.68
N LEU A 83 -3.81 2.33 17.32
CA LEU A 83 -4.23 3.55 16.63
C LEU A 83 -3.07 4.19 15.86
N PHE A 84 -1.91 4.34 16.52
CA PHE A 84 -0.71 4.89 15.88
C PHE A 84 -0.28 4.05 14.68
N LEU A 85 -0.28 2.73 14.82
CA LEU A 85 0.07 1.79 13.74
C LEU A 85 -0.89 1.90 12.55
N THR A 86 -2.20 2.01 12.79
CA THR A 86 -3.17 2.18 11.69
C THR A 86 -2.97 3.49 10.95
N ILE A 87 -2.75 4.60 11.68
CA ILE A 87 -2.54 5.92 11.07
C ILE A 87 -1.23 5.92 10.27
N ALA A 88 -0.16 5.35 10.82
CA ALA A 88 1.12 5.24 10.11
C ALA A 88 0.99 4.43 8.82
N ALA A 89 0.33 3.26 8.88
CA ALA A 89 0.11 2.43 7.70
C ALA A 89 -0.77 3.13 6.65
N LEU A 90 -1.77 3.89 7.09
CA LEU A 90 -2.62 4.68 6.20
C LEU A 90 -1.81 5.76 5.48
N ILE A 91 -1.03 6.55 6.21
CA ILE A 91 -0.20 7.63 5.64
C ILE A 91 0.79 7.07 4.61
N ILE A 92 1.45 5.95 4.93
CA ILE A 92 2.42 5.35 4.02
C ILE A 92 1.74 4.83 2.75
N ASN A 93 0.64 4.08 2.86
CA ASN A 93 -0.07 3.58 1.68
C ASN A 93 -0.64 4.74 0.83
N VAL A 94 -1.17 5.80 1.44
CA VAL A 94 -1.60 7.02 0.72
C VAL A 94 -0.42 7.67 0.00
N GLY A 95 0.73 7.81 0.67
CA GLY A 95 1.94 8.35 0.07
C GLY A 95 2.39 7.56 -1.16
N ILE A 96 2.38 6.22 -1.08
CA ILE A 96 2.72 5.36 -2.23
C ILE A 96 1.72 5.60 -3.37
N VAL A 97 0.42 5.64 -3.11
CA VAL A 97 -0.60 5.88 -4.15
C VAL A 97 -0.43 7.24 -4.81
N VAL A 98 -0.22 8.30 -4.02
CA VAL A 98 -0.03 9.67 -4.53
C VAL A 98 1.24 9.80 -5.38
N LEU A 99 2.28 9.02 -5.09
CA LEU A 99 3.51 9.01 -5.89
C LEU A 99 3.41 8.13 -7.13
N THR A 100 2.75 6.97 -7.02
CA THR A 100 2.67 5.98 -8.11
C THR A 100 1.62 6.35 -9.16
N LEU A 101 0.54 7.03 -8.80
CA LEU A 101 -0.50 7.41 -9.75
C LEU A 101 0.00 8.42 -10.82
N PRO A 102 0.71 9.51 -10.47
CA PRO A 102 1.34 10.38 -11.47
C PRO A 102 2.39 9.66 -12.32
N ALA A 103 3.20 8.80 -11.69
CA ALA A 103 4.20 8.02 -12.41
C ALA A 103 3.56 7.11 -13.46
N LEU A 104 2.41 6.49 -13.12
CA LEU A 104 1.62 5.69 -14.06
C LEU A 104 1.11 6.54 -15.23
N ILE A 105 0.51 7.69 -14.95
CA ILE A 105 -0.03 8.60 -15.98
C ILE A 105 1.09 9.05 -16.93
N ILE A 106 2.25 9.42 -16.38
CA ILE A 106 3.41 9.85 -17.18
C ILE A 106 3.90 8.70 -18.07
N THR A 107 4.04 7.50 -17.52
CA THR A 107 4.51 6.32 -18.27
C THR A 107 3.56 5.98 -19.43
N ILE A 108 2.25 5.95 -19.17
CA ILE A 108 1.24 5.73 -20.21
C ILE A 108 1.33 6.83 -21.28
N LYS A 109 1.45 8.10 -20.88
CA LYS A 109 1.55 9.20 -21.84
C LYS A 109 2.75 9.04 -22.77
N PHE A 110 3.92 8.65 -22.26
CA PHE A 110 5.12 8.42 -23.08
C PHE A 110 5.02 7.19 -24.00
N MET A 111 4.29 6.15 -23.62
CA MET A 111 4.14 4.94 -24.46
C MET A 111 3.19 5.14 -25.66
N TYR A 112 2.22 6.05 -25.56
CA TYR A 112 1.14 6.20 -26.55
C TYR A 112 1.18 7.52 -27.35
N PHE A 113 2.13 8.42 -27.08
CA PHE A 113 2.33 9.69 -27.80
C PHE A 113 3.79 9.89 -28.22
#